data_AF-A0A136PZI1-F1
#
_entry.id   AF-A0A136PZI1-F1
#
_cell.length_a   1.000
_cell.length_b   1.000
_cell.length_c   1.000
_cell.angle_alpha   90.00
_cell.angle_beta   90.00
_cell.angle_gamma   90.00
#
_symmetry.space_group_name_H-M   'P 1'
#
loop_
_entity.id
_entity.type
_entity.pdbx_description
1 polymer ?
#
loop_
_entity_poly.entity_id
_entity_poly.type
_entity_poly.pdbx_seq_one_letter_code
_entity_poly.pdbx_strand_id
1 'polypeptide(L)'
;MPLTGRRSVAGPTRHHWLRRVGALGVALLTLAAAGTVADREAADARPTTGGPAVTDSHADHRYELSPEQEAAALALQAAPVRGSEFRANCASKGRSPDDPIVRPGQAGASHVHEFFGNLTTNAYTNLASLVNGGTNCDPQADRSAYWVPTLYQNGRPVAPESVTIYYQGITDRLNVKPHPQGLKMVVGNPLATSADQNPAARWSCRGQSQSSRDFLACPAGSKLETYLDFPTCWDGRNLDSADHKSHMAFGLGGLGGTCPASHPVPVPRLEFLITYPVTGGGLTLAGTRNGANVTTAPGYTFHGDFFNAWDVAALRYRVENCIVAGYVCGTNGQWIQQ
;
A
#
# COMPACT_ATOMS: atom_id res chain seq x y z
N MET A 1 -16.79 32.28 54.82
CA MET A 1 -17.81 33.36 54.82
C MET A 1 -17.31 34.49 53.94
N PRO A 2 -18.15 35.06 53.06
CA PRO A 2 -17.73 35.80 51.85
C PRO A 2 -17.76 37.33 52.04
N LEU A 3 -17.23 38.08 51.05
CA LEU A 3 -17.71 39.36 50.48
C LEU A 3 -16.54 40.03 49.70
N THR A 4 -16.56 39.95 48.36
CA THR A 4 -16.97 40.99 47.38
C THR A 4 -15.90 41.99 46.97
N GLY A 5 -15.69 42.12 45.66
CA GLY A 5 -15.07 43.32 45.08
C GLY A 5 -14.95 43.29 43.56
N ARG A 6 -15.65 44.25 42.92
CA ARG A 6 -15.51 44.76 41.53
C ARG A 6 -16.15 43.93 40.41
N ARG A 7 -16.67 44.51 39.32
CA ARG A 7 -17.34 45.79 38.98
C ARG A 7 -17.84 45.56 37.53
N SER A 8 -19.08 45.93 37.23
CA SER A 8 -19.69 45.89 35.89
C SER A 8 -19.16 47.01 34.99
N VAL A 9 -19.01 46.79 33.66
CA VAL A 9 -19.40 47.73 32.59
C VAL A 9 -19.77 46.97 31.29
N ALA A 10 -20.88 47.43 30.69
CA ALA A 10 -21.43 47.20 29.34
C ALA A 10 -20.40 47.21 28.19
N GLY A 11 -20.64 46.74 26.97
CA GLY A 11 -21.84 46.47 26.19
C GLY A 11 -21.41 46.12 24.74
N PRO A 12 -22.35 45.96 23.80
CA PRO A 12 -22.20 45.11 22.61
C PRO A 12 -21.81 45.87 21.34
N THR A 13 -21.15 45.21 20.39
CA THR A 13 -21.24 45.60 18.98
C THR A 13 -21.26 44.38 18.07
N ARG A 14 -22.45 44.14 17.51
CA ARG A 14 -22.67 43.36 16.30
C ARG A 14 -22.18 44.18 15.11
N HIS A 15 -21.44 43.56 14.20
CA HIS A 15 -21.50 43.96 12.79
C HIS A 15 -21.84 42.75 11.94
N HIS A 16 -23.08 42.79 11.46
CA HIS A 16 -23.57 42.01 10.35
C HIS A 16 -22.88 42.45 9.07
N TRP A 17 -22.36 41.50 8.30
CA TRP A 17 -22.44 41.56 6.84
C TRP A 17 -22.99 40.23 6.33
N LEU A 18 -24.26 40.29 5.95
CA LEU A 18 -24.92 39.33 5.08
C LEU A 18 -24.49 39.59 3.64
N ARG A 19 -24.35 38.48 2.90
CA ARG A 19 -24.75 38.23 1.49
C ARG A 19 -23.63 37.42 0.82
N ARG A 20 -23.88 36.42 0.00
CA ARG A 20 -25.05 35.64 -0.44
C ARG A 20 -24.43 34.53 -1.31
N VAL A 21 -25.00 33.33 -1.23
CA VAL A 21 -25.28 32.39 -2.34
C VAL A 21 -24.15 32.07 -3.33
N GLY A 22 -23.82 30.79 -3.45
CA GLY A 22 -23.14 30.25 -4.62
C GLY A 22 -22.80 28.78 -4.51
N ALA A 23 -23.80 27.90 -4.68
CA ALA A 23 -23.57 26.51 -5.03
C ALA A 23 -23.00 26.46 -6.46
N LEU A 24 -21.85 25.80 -6.63
CA LEU A 24 -21.24 25.42 -7.90
C LEU A 24 -20.76 23.98 -7.65
N GLY A 25 -21.38 22.93 -8.18
CA GLY A 25 -21.71 22.76 -9.58
C GLY A 25 -20.45 22.29 -10.28
N VAL A 26 -20.15 20.99 -10.18
CA VAL A 26 -19.08 20.34 -10.96
C VAL A 26 -19.51 20.39 -12.42
N ALA A 27 -18.94 21.33 -13.17
CA ALA A 27 -19.06 21.39 -14.61
C ALA A 27 -17.78 20.79 -15.21
N LEU A 28 -17.92 19.64 -15.87
CA LEU A 28 -16.98 19.24 -16.92
C LEU A 28 -16.98 20.35 -17.98
N LEU A 29 -15.83 20.97 -18.20
CA LEU A 29 -15.58 21.72 -19.42
C LEU A 29 -14.32 21.18 -20.09
N THR A 30 -14.56 20.55 -21.23
CA THR A 30 -13.62 20.36 -22.32
C THR A 30 -13.14 21.73 -22.81
N LEU A 31 -11.84 21.99 -22.77
CA LEU A 31 -11.24 23.13 -23.47
C LEU A 31 -10.41 22.62 -24.65
N ALA A 32 -10.97 22.82 -25.84
CA ALA A 32 -10.21 22.97 -27.07
C ALA A 32 -9.53 24.36 -27.03
N ALA A 33 -8.21 24.39 -27.10
CA ALA A 33 -7.45 25.64 -27.19
C ALA A 33 -7.01 25.87 -28.64
N ALA A 34 -7.68 26.82 -29.30
CA ALA A 34 -7.15 27.54 -30.45
C ALA A 34 -6.55 28.86 -29.94
N GLY A 35 -5.41 29.24 -30.53
CA GLY A 35 -4.42 30.13 -29.95
C GLY A 35 -4.76 31.61 -29.89
N THR A 36 -3.87 32.35 -29.23
CA THR A 36 -3.01 33.41 -29.82
C THR A 36 -2.33 34.16 -28.68
N VAL A 37 -0.99 34.25 -28.71
CA VAL A 37 -0.27 35.28 -27.95
C VAL A 37 0.77 35.89 -28.86
N ALA A 38 0.62 37.19 -29.05
CA ALA A 38 1.45 38.07 -29.84
C ALA A 38 2.75 38.47 -29.09
N ASP A 39 3.74 38.82 -29.91
CA ASP A 39 5.14 39.09 -29.63
C ASP A 39 5.44 40.21 -28.61
N ARG A 40 6.59 40.06 -27.94
CA ARG A 40 7.38 41.18 -27.41
C ARG A 40 8.84 41.01 -27.80
N GLU A 41 9.32 41.93 -28.63
CA GLU A 41 10.72 42.11 -29.02
C GLU A 41 11.60 42.59 -27.85
N ALA A 42 12.83 42.08 -27.79
CA ALA A 42 14.00 42.82 -27.33
C ALA A 42 15.27 42.26 -28.01
N ALA A 43 16.08 43.19 -28.51
CA ALA A 43 17.17 43.03 -29.46
C ALA A 43 18.49 42.52 -28.86
N ASP A 44 19.31 41.83 -29.66
CA ASP A 44 20.75 42.13 -29.77
C ASP A 44 21.37 41.60 -31.08
N ALA A 45 22.46 42.24 -31.52
CA ALA A 45 22.93 42.35 -32.89
C ALA A 45 24.00 41.32 -33.35
N ARG A 46 23.99 40.94 -34.65
CA ARG A 46 25.09 41.13 -35.65
C ARG A 46 24.80 40.43 -36.99
N PRO A 47 25.38 40.91 -38.12
CA PRO A 47 25.00 40.47 -39.46
C PRO A 47 25.90 39.34 -39.98
N THR A 48 25.30 38.26 -40.48
CA THR A 48 25.96 37.30 -41.36
C THR A 48 25.05 36.96 -42.54
N THR A 49 25.38 37.55 -43.68
CA THR A 49 25.25 37.05 -45.06
C THR A 49 24.38 35.81 -45.30
N GLY A 50 23.21 36.05 -45.92
CA GLY A 50 22.75 35.34 -47.12
C GLY A 50 22.67 33.81 -47.09
N GLY A 51 21.63 33.29 -46.44
CA GLY A 51 21.02 31.99 -46.73
C GLY A 51 19.51 32.08 -46.45
N PRO A 52 18.64 31.33 -47.14
CA PRO A 52 17.22 31.33 -46.82
C PRO A 52 17.05 30.86 -45.38
N ALA A 53 16.51 31.72 -44.52
CA ALA A 53 16.14 31.36 -43.17
C ALA A 53 14.97 30.37 -43.25
N VAL A 54 15.25 29.08 -43.06
CA VAL A 54 14.19 28.09 -42.81
C VAL A 54 13.72 28.35 -41.38
N THR A 55 12.58 29.03 -41.25
CA THR A 55 11.85 29.12 -39.99
C THR A 55 11.13 27.79 -39.78
N ASP A 56 11.86 26.74 -39.41
CA ASP A 56 11.25 25.48 -38.97
C ASP A 56 10.65 25.72 -37.57
N SER A 57 9.40 26.16 -37.54
CA SER A 57 8.67 26.31 -36.30
C SER A 57 8.08 24.95 -35.94
N HIS A 58 8.21 24.51 -34.68
CA HIS A 58 7.50 23.31 -34.19
C HIS A 58 5.96 23.40 -34.36
N ALA A 59 5.42 24.56 -34.76
CA ALA A 59 4.01 24.75 -35.06
C ALA A 59 3.62 24.21 -36.46
N ASP A 60 4.56 23.99 -37.38
CA ASP A 60 4.31 23.55 -38.77
C ASP A 60 4.36 22.02 -38.95
N HIS A 61 4.71 21.28 -37.89
CA HIS A 61 4.69 19.82 -37.85
C HIS A 61 3.57 19.25 -36.96
N ARG A 62 2.35 19.79 -37.09
CA ARG A 62 1.18 19.22 -36.42
C ARG A 62 0.80 17.90 -37.08
N TYR A 63 0.87 16.83 -36.31
CA TYR A 63 0.36 15.52 -36.72
C TYR A 63 -1.17 15.53 -36.56
N GLU A 64 -1.90 15.77 -37.64
CA GLU A 64 -3.35 15.58 -37.66
C GLU A 64 -3.66 14.09 -37.82
N LEU A 65 -4.28 13.51 -36.79
CA LEU A 65 -4.74 12.12 -36.82
C LEU A 65 -5.93 12.01 -37.77
N SER A 66 -5.97 10.99 -38.62
CA SER A 66 -7.21 10.62 -39.31
C SER A 66 -8.27 10.19 -38.28
N PRO A 67 -9.57 10.24 -38.61
CA PRO A 67 -10.61 9.75 -37.70
C PRO A 67 -10.39 8.31 -37.21
N GLU A 68 -9.79 7.45 -38.04
CA GLU A 68 -9.42 6.08 -37.66
C GLU A 68 -8.25 6.07 -36.65
N GLN A 69 -7.27 6.95 -36.82
CA GLN A 69 -6.14 7.07 -35.90
C GLN A 69 -6.56 7.70 -34.57
N GLU A 70 -7.48 8.67 -34.57
CA GLU A 70 -8.09 9.20 -33.35
C GLU A 70 -8.87 8.11 -32.62
N ALA A 71 -9.71 7.34 -33.34
CA ALA A 71 -10.43 6.22 -32.77
C ALA A 71 -9.49 5.15 -32.19
N ALA A 72 -8.38 4.84 -32.87
CA ALA A 72 -7.37 3.91 -32.38
C ALA A 72 -6.63 4.44 -31.13
N ALA A 73 -6.30 5.73 -31.10
CA ALA A 73 -5.66 6.36 -29.94
C ALA A 73 -6.60 6.40 -28.71
N LEU A 74 -7.88 6.67 -28.91
CA LEU A 74 -8.90 6.61 -27.87
C LEU A 74 -9.12 5.15 -27.38
N ALA A 75 -9.14 4.18 -28.30
CA ALA A 75 -9.25 2.78 -27.96
C ALA A 75 -8.04 2.28 -27.15
N LEU A 76 -6.83 2.79 -27.44
CA LEU A 76 -5.63 2.47 -26.68
C LEU A 76 -5.68 3.02 -25.26
N GLN A 77 -6.18 4.26 -25.07
CA GLN A 77 -6.40 4.83 -23.74
C GLN A 77 -7.47 4.07 -22.95
N ALA A 78 -8.53 3.61 -23.62
CA ALA A 78 -9.56 2.78 -23.00
C ALA A 78 -9.11 1.32 -22.75
N ALA A 79 -7.94 0.92 -23.25
CA ALA A 79 -7.48 -0.45 -23.15
C ALA A 79 -7.10 -0.79 -21.70
N PRO A 80 -7.43 -2.00 -21.22
CA PRO A 80 -7.02 -2.47 -19.90
C PRO A 80 -5.49 -2.50 -19.76
N VAL A 81 -4.99 -2.06 -18.60
CA VAL A 81 -3.58 -2.12 -18.25
C VAL A 81 -3.17 -3.58 -18.06
N ARG A 82 -2.20 -4.04 -18.87
CA ARG A 82 -1.64 -5.39 -18.75
C ARG A 82 -0.79 -5.50 -17.48
N GLY A 83 -0.89 -6.64 -16.82
CA GLY A 83 -0.18 -6.93 -15.59
C GLY A 83 -0.62 -8.27 -15.03
N SER A 84 -0.59 -8.44 -13.71
CA SER A 84 -1.16 -9.61 -13.05
C SER A 84 -1.30 -9.26 -11.58
N GLU A 85 -2.29 -8.45 -11.23
CA GLU A 85 -2.38 -7.90 -9.87
C GLU A 85 -3.81 -7.44 -9.54
N PHE A 86 -4.19 -7.60 -8.28
CA PHE A 86 -5.21 -6.75 -7.66
C PHE A 86 -4.72 -6.32 -6.27
N ARG A 87 -5.42 -5.37 -5.65
CA ARG A 87 -5.05 -4.87 -4.32
C ARG A 87 -6.24 -4.75 -3.39
N ALA A 88 -5.96 -4.78 -2.09
CA ALA A 88 -6.84 -4.29 -1.05
C ALA A 88 -6.17 -3.12 -0.33
N ASN A 89 -6.87 -2.00 -0.21
CA ASN A 89 -6.38 -0.84 0.54
C ASN A 89 -7.01 -0.90 1.93
N CYS A 90 -6.19 -0.97 2.97
CA CYS A 90 -6.66 -1.09 4.34
C CYS A 90 -6.16 0.10 5.17
N ALA A 91 -6.64 0.17 6.41
CA ALA A 91 -6.18 1.18 7.37
C ALA A 91 -5.73 0.51 8.67
N SER A 92 -4.98 1.25 9.47
CA SER A 92 -4.74 0.88 10.87
C SER A 92 -6.07 0.79 11.63
N LYS A 93 -6.36 -0.36 12.24
CA LYS A 93 -7.41 -0.53 13.27
C LYS A 93 -6.88 -0.32 14.69
N GLY A 94 -5.59 -0.05 14.83
CA GLY A 94 -4.92 0.19 16.11
C GLY A 94 -4.05 -0.95 16.56
N ARG A 95 -3.45 -0.74 17.74
CA ARG A 95 -2.34 -1.53 18.26
C ARG A 95 -2.74 -2.36 19.46
N SER A 96 -2.23 -3.58 19.56
CA SER A 96 -2.28 -4.35 20.78
C SER A 96 -1.07 -5.30 20.90
N PRO A 97 -0.67 -5.69 22.13
CA PRO A 97 0.33 -6.72 22.38
C PRO A 97 -0.21 -8.15 22.16
N ASP A 98 -1.04 -8.34 21.14
CA ASP A 98 -1.66 -9.62 20.82
C ASP A 98 -1.03 -10.24 19.58
N ASP A 99 -1.12 -11.56 19.48
CA ASP A 99 -0.75 -12.31 18.28
C ASP A 99 -1.58 -13.60 18.19
N PRO A 100 -2.65 -13.64 17.39
CA PRO A 100 -3.52 -14.81 17.31
C PRO A 100 -2.93 -15.99 16.54
N ILE A 101 -1.76 -15.85 15.91
CA ILE A 101 -1.07 -16.96 15.24
C ILE A 101 -0.04 -17.56 16.21
N VAL A 102 0.88 -16.73 16.70
CA VAL A 102 2.03 -17.17 17.51
C VAL A 102 1.67 -17.34 18.99
N ARG A 103 0.69 -16.60 19.50
CA ARG A 103 0.24 -16.62 20.91
C ARG A 103 -1.28 -16.72 21.03
N PRO A 104 -1.92 -17.74 20.41
CA PRO A 104 -3.37 -17.86 20.38
C PRO A 104 -3.95 -17.98 21.79
N GLY A 105 -4.97 -17.17 22.07
CA GLY A 105 -5.68 -17.11 23.35
C GLY A 105 -4.92 -16.40 24.49
N GLN A 106 -3.73 -15.87 24.23
CA GLN A 106 -2.88 -15.23 25.24
C GLN A 106 -2.83 -13.71 25.05
N ALA A 107 -3.86 -13.02 25.54
CA ALA A 107 -3.95 -11.57 25.47
C ALA A 107 -2.73 -10.89 26.11
N GLY A 108 -2.11 -9.96 25.40
CA GLY A 108 -0.95 -9.20 25.87
C GLY A 108 0.37 -9.98 25.97
N ALA A 109 0.43 -11.22 25.47
CA ALA A 109 1.62 -12.07 25.57
C ALA A 109 2.65 -11.87 24.44
N SER A 110 2.40 -10.96 23.48
CA SER A 110 3.30 -10.61 22.38
C SER A 110 3.83 -9.19 22.52
N HIS A 111 4.82 -8.81 21.69
CA HIS A 111 5.16 -7.41 21.51
C HIS A 111 4.02 -6.68 20.77
N VAL A 112 4.06 -5.35 20.78
CA VAL A 112 2.95 -4.55 20.24
C VAL A 112 2.93 -4.59 18.71
N HIS A 113 1.84 -5.09 18.14
CA HIS A 113 1.58 -5.07 16.71
C HIS A 113 0.66 -3.92 16.32
N GLU A 114 0.81 -3.43 15.09
CA GLU A 114 -0.17 -2.60 14.40
C GLU A 114 -1.02 -3.51 13.52
N PHE A 115 -2.35 -3.44 13.65
CA PHE A 115 -3.28 -4.31 12.94
C PHE A 115 -4.02 -3.56 11.82
N PHE A 116 -4.34 -4.28 10.74
CA PHE A 116 -5.05 -3.79 9.57
C PHE A 116 -6.15 -4.76 9.13
N GLY A 117 -7.13 -4.23 8.39
CA GLY A 117 -8.23 -5.01 7.83
C GLY A 117 -9.30 -5.32 8.84
N ASN A 118 -9.36 -6.58 9.29
CA ASN A 118 -10.43 -7.01 10.17
C ASN A 118 -10.45 -6.23 11.50
N LEU A 119 -11.62 -5.71 11.85
CA LEU A 119 -11.83 -4.86 13.02
C LEU A 119 -11.92 -5.65 14.33
N THR A 120 -12.10 -6.97 14.26
CA THR A 120 -12.25 -7.83 15.45
C THR A 120 -10.96 -8.53 15.87
N THR A 121 -9.85 -8.32 15.15
CA THR A 121 -8.59 -9.02 15.45
C THR A 121 -8.07 -8.71 16.85
N ASN A 122 -7.85 -9.76 17.64
CA ASN A 122 -7.22 -9.75 18.97
C ASN A 122 -6.63 -11.16 19.26
N ALA A 123 -6.14 -11.41 20.49
CA ALA A 123 -5.53 -12.69 20.84
C ALA A 123 -6.44 -13.94 20.69
N TYR A 124 -7.76 -13.78 20.70
CA TYR A 124 -8.74 -14.87 20.56
C TYR A 124 -9.28 -15.04 19.13
N THR A 125 -8.69 -14.34 18.17
CA THR A 125 -9.11 -14.38 16.75
C THR A 125 -9.12 -15.82 16.24
N ASN A 126 -10.21 -16.20 15.62
CA ASN A 126 -10.35 -17.41 14.81
C ASN A 126 -11.09 -17.08 13.51
N LEU A 127 -11.14 -18.05 12.58
CA LEU A 127 -11.74 -17.82 11.27
C LEU A 127 -13.20 -17.35 11.38
N ALA A 128 -13.99 -17.93 12.28
CA ALA A 128 -15.39 -17.53 12.46
C ALA A 128 -15.52 -16.08 12.94
N SER A 129 -14.65 -15.63 13.84
CA SER A 129 -14.63 -14.23 14.27
C SER A 129 -14.29 -13.28 13.12
N LEU A 130 -13.36 -13.67 12.23
CA LEU A 130 -12.96 -12.84 11.10
C LEU A 130 -14.06 -12.75 10.05
N VAL A 131 -14.62 -13.89 9.62
CA VAL A 131 -15.67 -13.94 8.59
C VAL A 131 -16.92 -13.17 9.01
N ASN A 132 -17.26 -13.20 10.30
CA ASN A 132 -18.41 -12.45 10.84
C ASN A 132 -18.05 -11.02 11.27
N GLY A 133 -16.77 -10.65 11.25
CA GLY A 133 -16.26 -9.36 11.70
C GLY A 133 -16.36 -8.26 10.65
N GLY A 134 -16.28 -7.00 11.09
CA GLY A 134 -16.12 -5.83 10.21
C GLY A 134 -14.72 -5.76 9.59
N THR A 135 -14.53 -5.00 8.51
CA THR A 135 -13.20 -4.72 7.94
C THR A 135 -13.07 -3.25 7.56
N ASN A 136 -11.87 -2.69 7.69
CA ASN A 136 -11.53 -1.37 7.16
C ASN A 136 -10.82 -1.45 5.80
N CYS A 137 -10.76 -2.63 5.17
CA CYS A 137 -10.26 -2.76 3.82
C CYS A 137 -11.30 -2.37 2.76
N ASP A 138 -10.80 -1.82 1.66
CA ASP A 138 -11.47 -1.77 0.37
C ASP A 138 -10.77 -2.79 -0.55
N PRO A 139 -11.44 -3.87 -0.96
CA PRO A 139 -12.89 -4.12 -0.85
C PRO A 139 -13.33 -4.67 0.50
N GLN A 140 -14.59 -4.42 0.85
CA GLN A 140 -15.26 -4.98 2.04
C GLN A 140 -15.42 -6.50 2.03
N ALA A 141 -15.12 -7.15 0.90
CA ALA A 141 -15.04 -8.60 0.80
C ALA A 141 -13.77 -9.17 1.46
N ASP A 142 -12.75 -8.34 1.69
CA ASP A 142 -11.56 -8.72 2.41
C ASP A 142 -11.78 -8.59 3.93
N ARG A 143 -12.14 -9.70 4.56
CA ARG A 143 -12.27 -9.79 6.03
C ARG A 143 -10.99 -10.33 6.69
N SER A 144 -9.88 -10.39 5.98
CA SER A 144 -8.63 -10.93 6.52
C SER A 144 -8.03 -10.01 7.57
N ALA A 145 -7.19 -10.59 8.43
CA ALA A 145 -6.40 -9.85 9.39
C ALA A 145 -4.94 -9.78 8.91
N TYR A 146 -4.36 -8.59 9.00
CA TYR A 146 -2.96 -8.32 8.67
C TYR A 146 -2.32 -7.58 9.83
N TRP A 147 -1.10 -7.91 10.20
CA TRP A 147 -0.37 -7.12 11.19
C TRP A 147 1.14 -7.17 10.99
N VAL A 148 1.79 -6.15 11.54
CA VAL A 148 3.25 -5.98 11.56
C VAL A 148 3.65 -5.39 12.92
N PRO A 149 4.93 -5.44 13.32
CA PRO A 149 5.41 -4.73 14.50
C PRO A 149 5.12 -3.24 14.44
N THR A 150 4.71 -2.66 15.56
CA THR A 150 4.51 -1.21 15.64
C THR A 150 5.83 -0.47 15.37
N LEU A 151 5.81 0.47 14.42
CA LEU A 151 6.90 1.41 14.19
C LEU A 151 6.91 2.49 15.28
N TYR A 152 8.08 2.85 15.75
CA TYR A 152 8.32 3.99 16.63
C TYR A 152 9.30 4.96 15.98
N GLN A 153 9.12 6.25 16.25
CA GLN A 153 10.12 7.27 16.02
C GLN A 153 10.38 8.02 17.32
N ASN A 154 11.63 8.04 17.77
CA ASN A 154 12.05 8.69 19.02
C ASN A 154 11.19 8.25 20.23
N GLY A 155 10.88 6.94 20.30
CA GLY A 155 10.08 6.33 21.36
C GLY A 155 8.57 6.56 21.27
N ARG A 156 8.06 7.22 20.23
CA ARG A 156 6.62 7.43 20.00
C ARG A 156 6.11 6.53 18.88
N PRO A 157 4.98 5.83 19.05
CA PRO A 157 4.47 4.94 18.02
C PRO A 157 3.92 5.75 16.84
N VAL A 158 4.16 5.25 15.63
CA VAL A 158 3.83 5.90 14.36
C VAL A 158 2.80 5.06 13.63
N ALA A 159 1.65 5.65 13.32
CA ALA A 159 0.65 4.99 12.48
C ALA A 159 1.05 5.10 11.01
N PRO A 160 0.79 4.07 10.19
CA PRO A 160 0.95 4.21 8.76
C PRO A 160 -0.03 5.23 8.19
N GLU A 161 0.41 5.95 7.17
CA GLU A 161 -0.43 6.83 6.37
C GLU A 161 -1.27 6.02 5.37
N SER A 162 -0.68 4.96 4.81
CA SER A 162 -1.36 4.05 3.89
C SER A 162 -0.87 2.62 4.04
N VAL A 163 -1.80 1.67 3.86
CA VAL A 163 -1.54 0.24 3.84
C VAL A 163 -2.20 -0.35 2.60
N THR A 164 -1.38 -0.86 1.70
CA THR A 164 -1.84 -1.55 0.49
C THR A 164 -1.38 -2.99 0.55
N ILE A 165 -2.33 -3.91 0.40
CA ILE A 165 -2.10 -5.34 0.32
C ILE A 165 -2.20 -5.71 -1.15
N TYR A 166 -1.07 -6.00 -1.79
CA TYR A 166 -1.04 -6.45 -3.16
C TYR A 166 -1.17 -7.96 -3.24
N TYR A 167 -1.95 -8.42 -4.21
CA TYR A 167 -2.05 -9.81 -4.63
C TYR A 167 -1.59 -9.89 -6.07
N GLN A 168 -0.38 -10.37 -6.26
CA GLN A 168 0.32 -10.33 -7.55
C GLN A 168 0.45 -11.71 -8.15
N GLY A 169 0.53 -11.74 -9.46
CA GLY A 169 0.81 -12.93 -10.24
C GLY A 169 2.22 -13.44 -10.00
N ILE A 170 2.39 -14.69 -10.38
CA ILE A 170 3.66 -15.41 -10.31
C ILE A 170 3.96 -15.97 -11.71
N THR A 171 5.11 -16.62 -11.86
CA THR A 171 5.54 -17.24 -13.12
C THR A 171 4.46 -18.17 -13.67
N ASP A 172 3.90 -19.02 -12.81
CA ASP A 172 2.81 -19.93 -13.16
C ASP A 172 1.41 -19.31 -12.98
N ARG A 173 1.20 -18.10 -13.53
CA ARG A 173 -0.04 -17.34 -13.33
C ARG A 173 -1.32 -18.06 -13.76
N LEU A 174 -1.23 -19.02 -14.69
CA LEU A 174 -2.40 -19.73 -15.22
C LEU A 174 -2.92 -20.81 -14.27
N ASN A 175 -2.08 -21.31 -13.36
CA ASN A 175 -2.46 -22.34 -12.39
C ASN A 175 -2.65 -21.81 -10.97
N VAL A 176 -2.38 -20.52 -10.72
CA VAL A 176 -2.57 -19.86 -9.42
C VAL A 176 -3.96 -20.15 -8.85
N LYS A 177 -3.99 -20.52 -7.57
CA LYS A 177 -5.20 -20.74 -6.80
C LYS A 177 -5.39 -19.62 -5.77
N PRO A 178 -6.64 -19.21 -5.49
CA PRO A 178 -6.92 -18.34 -4.34
C PRO A 178 -6.32 -18.91 -3.06
N HIS A 179 -5.80 -18.04 -2.19
CA HIS A 179 -5.45 -18.44 -0.83
C HIS A 179 -6.67 -19.10 -0.16
N PRO A 180 -6.55 -20.31 0.40
CA PRO A 180 -7.67 -20.97 1.05
C PRO A 180 -8.08 -20.17 2.30
N GLN A 181 -9.38 -20.10 2.55
CA GLN A 181 -9.90 -19.40 3.71
C GLN A 181 -9.38 -20.07 4.99
N GLY A 182 -8.89 -19.28 5.93
CA GLY A 182 -8.25 -19.77 7.15
C GLY A 182 -6.74 -19.99 7.06
N LEU A 183 -6.11 -19.80 5.88
CA LEU A 183 -4.65 -19.82 5.76
C LEU A 183 -4.01 -18.77 6.66
N LYS A 184 -2.97 -19.16 7.39
CA LYS A 184 -2.17 -18.30 8.25
C LYS A 184 -0.74 -18.27 7.75
N MET A 185 -0.13 -17.09 7.64
CA MET A 185 1.28 -16.97 7.24
C MET A 185 2.00 -16.00 8.15
N VAL A 186 3.24 -16.34 8.53
CA VAL A 186 4.18 -15.43 9.20
C VAL A 186 5.45 -15.34 8.36
N VAL A 187 5.86 -14.15 7.96
CA VAL A 187 7.08 -13.93 7.18
C VAL A 187 8.03 -12.96 7.86
N GLY A 188 9.32 -13.05 7.55
CA GLY A 188 10.38 -12.30 8.25
C GLY A 188 10.91 -13.02 9.49
N ASN A 189 11.81 -12.34 10.20
CA ASN A 189 12.55 -12.88 11.33
C ASN A 189 12.53 -11.89 12.53
N PRO A 190 11.60 -12.05 13.49
CA PRO A 190 11.51 -11.20 14.68
C PRO A 190 12.73 -11.29 15.61
N LEU A 191 13.53 -12.35 15.49
CA LEU A 191 14.67 -12.64 16.35
C LEU A 191 16.01 -12.40 15.65
N ALA A 192 16.01 -11.82 14.46
CA ALA A 192 17.23 -11.48 13.74
C ALA A 192 18.15 -10.63 14.62
N THR A 193 19.45 -10.93 14.59
CA THR A 193 20.50 -10.16 15.28
C THR A 193 21.36 -9.35 14.32
N SER A 194 21.14 -9.50 13.02
CA SER A 194 21.73 -8.70 11.95
C SER A 194 20.82 -8.62 10.73
N ALA A 195 21.08 -7.64 9.86
CA ALA A 195 20.36 -7.43 8.61
C ALA A 195 20.34 -8.67 7.69
N ASP A 196 21.44 -9.43 7.63
CA ASP A 196 21.55 -10.59 6.75
C ASP A 196 20.68 -11.78 7.16
N GLN A 197 20.27 -11.84 8.43
CA GLN A 197 19.41 -12.91 8.94
C GLN A 197 17.92 -12.71 8.61
N ASN A 198 17.55 -11.56 8.02
CA ASN A 198 16.17 -11.28 7.64
C ASN A 198 16.10 -10.73 6.21
N PRO A 199 16.19 -11.59 5.19
CA PRO A 199 16.10 -11.16 3.80
C PRO A 199 14.71 -10.62 3.40
N ALA A 200 13.68 -10.83 4.21
CA ALA A 200 12.34 -10.31 3.97
C ALA A 200 12.17 -8.84 4.42
N ALA A 201 13.02 -8.34 5.31
CA ALA A 201 12.97 -6.94 5.71
C ALA A 201 13.43 -6.05 4.56
N ARG A 202 12.58 -5.10 4.16
CA ARG A 202 12.89 -4.13 3.11
C ARG A 202 12.29 -2.77 3.45
N TRP A 203 13.18 -1.79 3.59
CA TRP A 203 12.88 -0.39 3.87
C TRP A 203 13.39 0.46 2.73
N SER A 204 12.57 1.41 2.28
CA SER A 204 12.89 2.37 1.23
C SER A 204 12.35 3.73 1.61
N CYS A 205 12.85 4.77 0.95
CA CYS A 205 12.25 6.09 1.02
C CYS A 205 11.43 6.32 -0.23
N ARG A 206 10.21 6.82 -0.09
CA ARG A 206 9.29 7.02 -1.21
C ARG A 206 9.93 7.89 -2.29
N GLY A 207 9.89 7.42 -3.53
CA GLY A 207 10.50 8.06 -4.69
C GLY A 207 12.02 7.88 -4.81
N GLN A 208 12.63 7.03 -3.97
CA GLN A 208 14.05 6.68 -4.04
C GLN A 208 14.22 5.22 -4.48
N SER A 209 15.28 4.93 -5.24
CA SER A 209 15.61 3.56 -5.67
C SER A 209 16.30 2.73 -4.58
N GLN A 210 16.87 3.38 -3.57
CA GLN A 210 17.58 2.71 -2.50
C GLN A 210 16.61 1.90 -1.63
N SER A 211 17.03 0.68 -1.31
CA SER A 211 16.40 -0.17 -0.29
C SER A 211 17.43 -0.73 0.68
N SER A 212 17.02 -1.01 1.91
CA SER A 212 17.85 -1.59 2.96
C SER A 212 17.07 -2.61 3.78
N ARG A 213 17.78 -3.56 4.40
CA ARG A 213 17.19 -4.52 5.35
C ARG A 213 17.05 -3.96 6.76
N ASP A 214 17.67 -2.81 7.03
CA ASP A 214 17.46 -2.01 8.23
C ASP A 214 16.98 -0.59 7.84
N PHE A 215 16.56 0.21 8.83
CA PHE A 215 16.01 1.53 8.58
C PHE A 215 16.96 2.44 7.80
N LEU A 216 16.36 3.23 6.90
CA LEU A 216 17.01 4.34 6.20
C LEU A 216 16.54 5.66 6.81
N ALA A 217 17.42 6.66 6.84
CA ALA A 217 17.04 8.01 7.20
C ALA A 217 16.48 8.74 5.97
N CYS A 218 15.15 8.79 5.84
CA CYS A 218 14.53 9.40 4.67
C CYS A 218 14.69 10.94 4.65
N PRO A 219 14.95 11.54 3.48
CA PRO A 219 15.11 13.00 3.37
C PRO A 219 13.78 13.72 3.63
N ALA A 220 13.88 15.01 3.97
CA ALA A 220 12.70 15.86 4.13
C ALA A 220 11.84 15.86 2.85
N GLY A 221 10.52 15.82 3.01
CA GLY A 221 9.56 15.76 1.89
C GLY A 221 9.35 14.36 1.30
N SER A 222 10.12 13.34 1.73
CA SER A 222 9.87 11.93 1.44
C SER A 222 9.08 11.26 2.58
N LYS A 223 8.93 9.94 2.52
CA LYS A 223 8.24 9.08 3.49
C LYS A 223 8.98 7.75 3.58
N LEU A 224 8.90 7.08 4.72
CA LEU A 224 9.40 5.72 4.85
C LEU A 224 8.38 4.74 4.25
N GLU A 225 8.85 3.81 3.44
CA GLU A 225 8.07 2.71 2.88
C GLU A 225 8.70 1.38 3.25
N THR A 226 7.85 0.37 3.46
CA THR A 226 8.28 -1.02 3.55
C THR A 226 7.46 -1.90 2.62
N TYR A 227 8.13 -2.91 2.09
CA TYR A 227 7.58 -3.93 1.21
C TYR A 227 7.85 -5.27 1.87
N LEU A 228 6.81 -6.06 2.12
CA LEU A 228 6.96 -7.37 2.75
C LEU A 228 6.33 -8.45 1.89
N ASP A 229 7.20 -9.27 1.31
CA ASP A 229 6.84 -10.37 0.43
C ASP A 229 6.57 -11.65 1.18
N PHE A 230 5.41 -12.25 0.92
CA PHE A 230 5.04 -13.55 1.44
C PHE A 230 5.38 -14.68 0.46
N PRO A 231 5.52 -15.93 0.94
CA PRO A 231 5.75 -17.07 0.07
C PRO A 231 4.57 -17.37 -0.86
N THR A 232 4.84 -17.96 -2.02
CA THR A 232 3.88 -18.11 -3.13
C THR A 232 3.46 -19.55 -3.41
N CYS A 233 3.96 -20.51 -2.63
CA CYS A 233 3.76 -21.93 -2.85
C CYS A 233 3.24 -22.59 -1.59
N TRP A 234 2.04 -23.15 -1.67
CA TRP A 234 1.35 -23.84 -0.59
C TRP A 234 1.49 -25.35 -0.74
N ASP A 235 1.60 -26.07 0.38
CA ASP A 235 1.66 -27.54 0.41
C ASP A 235 0.37 -28.25 -0.06
N GLY A 236 -0.71 -27.48 -0.24
CA GLY A 236 -2.00 -27.99 -0.71
C GLY A 236 -2.84 -28.65 0.38
N ARG A 237 -2.38 -28.64 1.63
CA ARG A 237 -2.99 -29.39 2.73
C ARG A 237 -3.18 -28.56 4.00
N ASN A 238 -2.13 -27.92 4.50
CA ASN A 238 -2.12 -27.33 5.84
C ASN A 238 -2.41 -25.83 5.79
N LEU A 239 -3.43 -25.37 6.51
CA LEU A 239 -3.73 -23.93 6.61
C LEU A 239 -2.80 -23.20 7.60
N ASP A 240 -2.04 -23.95 8.39
CA ASP A 240 -1.05 -23.48 9.36
C ASP A 240 -0.11 -24.65 9.68
N SER A 241 1.10 -24.37 10.10
CA SER A 241 2.08 -25.35 10.56
C SER A 241 2.52 -25.03 11.99
N ALA A 242 3.17 -25.97 12.68
CA ALA A 242 3.60 -25.75 14.07
C ALA A 242 4.56 -24.55 14.24
N ASP A 243 5.30 -24.21 13.18
CA ASP A 243 6.19 -23.05 13.09
C ASP A 243 5.58 -21.86 12.33
N HIS A 244 4.31 -21.97 11.91
CA HIS A 244 3.54 -20.99 11.15
C HIS A 244 4.15 -20.58 9.79
N LYS A 245 5.12 -21.37 9.30
CA LYS A 245 5.94 -21.06 8.12
C LYS A 245 6.05 -22.22 7.15
N SER A 246 6.38 -23.43 7.63
CA SER A 246 6.77 -24.58 6.81
C SER A 246 5.69 -25.19 5.90
N HIS A 247 4.42 -24.80 6.04
CA HIS A 247 3.36 -25.16 5.09
C HIS A 247 3.37 -24.27 3.82
N MET A 248 4.21 -23.23 3.81
CA MET A 248 4.44 -22.32 2.70
C MET A 248 5.92 -22.33 2.28
N ALA A 249 6.18 -22.10 1.00
CA ALA A 249 7.52 -21.96 0.45
C ALA A 249 7.61 -20.80 -0.55
N PHE A 250 8.79 -20.18 -0.62
CA PHE A 250 9.10 -19.26 -1.71
C PHE A 250 9.35 -20.06 -2.99
N GLY A 251 8.95 -19.51 -4.14
CA GLY A 251 9.20 -20.12 -5.43
C GLY A 251 10.69 -20.29 -5.73
N LEU A 252 11.03 -21.36 -6.45
CA LEU A 252 12.37 -21.59 -6.99
C LEU A 252 12.66 -20.52 -8.05
N GLY A 253 13.83 -19.88 -7.95
CA GLY A 253 14.22 -18.77 -8.82
C GLY A 253 13.79 -17.38 -8.32
N GLY A 254 13.19 -17.28 -7.13
CA GLY A 254 12.88 -16.01 -6.46
C GLY A 254 11.39 -15.78 -6.26
N LEU A 255 11.03 -14.51 -6.01
CA LEU A 255 9.64 -14.10 -5.76
C LEU A 255 8.75 -14.45 -6.94
N GLY A 256 7.70 -15.23 -6.69
CA GLY A 256 6.82 -15.72 -7.75
C GLY A 256 7.46 -16.74 -8.70
N GLY A 257 8.57 -17.37 -8.30
CA GLY A 257 9.18 -18.46 -9.05
C GLY A 257 8.35 -19.74 -9.07
N THR A 258 8.89 -20.80 -9.67
CA THR A 258 8.20 -22.09 -9.80
C THR A 258 8.09 -22.78 -8.45
N CYS A 259 6.92 -23.34 -8.16
CA CYS A 259 6.73 -24.03 -6.89
C CYS A 259 7.50 -25.36 -6.79
N PRO A 260 8.16 -25.64 -5.66
CA PRO A 260 8.82 -26.92 -5.44
C PRO A 260 7.79 -28.04 -5.30
N ALA A 261 8.21 -29.28 -5.56
CA ALA A 261 7.31 -30.45 -5.46
C ALA A 261 6.71 -30.64 -4.05
N SER A 262 7.38 -30.15 -3.00
CA SER A 262 6.86 -30.16 -1.63
C SER A 262 5.72 -29.16 -1.41
N HIS A 263 5.59 -28.13 -2.25
CA HIS A 263 4.59 -27.07 -2.15
C HIS A 263 3.91 -26.82 -3.49
N PRO A 264 3.19 -27.80 -4.05
CA PRO A 264 2.83 -27.81 -5.47
C PRO A 264 1.71 -26.81 -5.83
N VAL A 265 1.09 -26.14 -4.87
CA VAL A 265 -0.06 -25.26 -5.12
C VAL A 265 0.40 -23.80 -5.20
N PRO A 266 0.49 -23.20 -6.41
CA PRO A 266 0.77 -21.79 -6.55
C PRO A 266 -0.38 -20.93 -6.01
N VAL A 267 -0.04 -19.90 -5.23
CA VAL A 267 -0.97 -18.86 -4.75
C VAL A 267 -0.46 -17.46 -5.13
N PRO A 268 -1.31 -16.42 -5.15
CA PRO A 268 -0.85 -15.06 -5.44
C PRO A 268 0.28 -14.64 -4.50
N ARG A 269 1.24 -13.86 -5.00
CA ARG A 269 2.21 -13.18 -4.15
C ARG A 269 1.50 -12.09 -3.35
N LEU A 270 1.38 -12.33 -2.05
CA LEU A 270 0.91 -11.33 -1.10
C LEU A 270 2.09 -10.40 -0.76
N GLU A 271 1.93 -9.11 -0.98
CA GLU A 271 2.93 -8.09 -0.63
C GLU A 271 2.27 -6.99 0.21
N PHE A 272 2.84 -6.69 1.38
CA PHE A 272 2.42 -5.52 2.15
C PHE A 272 3.24 -4.32 1.72
N LEU A 273 2.61 -3.31 1.16
CA LEU A 273 3.18 -1.97 1.02
C LEU A 273 2.63 -1.08 2.13
N ILE A 274 3.50 -0.66 3.04
CA ILE A 274 3.13 0.23 4.14
C ILE A 274 3.96 1.50 4.04
N THR A 275 3.27 2.65 3.99
CA THR A 275 3.89 3.97 3.97
C THR A 275 3.69 4.66 5.31
N TYR A 276 4.78 5.11 5.93
CA TYR A 276 4.77 5.87 7.18
C TYR A 276 5.14 7.34 6.91
N PRO A 277 4.42 8.30 7.51
CA PRO A 277 4.65 9.73 7.29
C PRO A 277 5.84 10.25 8.12
N VAL A 278 6.99 9.58 8.04
CA VAL A 278 8.20 9.89 8.80
C VAL A 278 9.40 10.11 7.88
N THR A 279 10.30 10.96 8.35
CA THR A 279 11.60 11.27 7.73
C THR A 279 12.67 11.32 8.82
N GLY A 280 13.95 11.26 8.43
CA GLY A 280 15.08 11.27 9.35
C GLY A 280 15.28 9.95 10.09
N GLY A 281 16.05 9.99 11.19
CA GLY A 281 16.40 8.81 11.98
C GLY A 281 15.50 8.58 13.20
N GLY A 282 16.04 7.84 14.18
CA GLY A 282 15.35 7.53 15.44
C GLY A 282 14.26 6.47 15.32
N LEU A 283 14.29 5.69 14.25
CA LEU A 283 13.30 4.66 13.93
C LEU A 283 13.63 3.35 14.67
N THR A 284 12.62 2.76 15.29
CA THR A 284 12.70 1.44 15.94
C THR A 284 11.37 0.70 15.76
N LEU A 285 11.37 -0.60 15.97
CA LEU A 285 10.19 -1.46 15.99
C LEU A 285 9.88 -1.91 17.43
N ALA A 286 8.61 -2.25 17.66
CA ALA A 286 8.28 -3.24 18.67
C ALA A 286 8.96 -4.58 18.33
N GLY A 287 9.36 -5.33 19.34
CA GLY A 287 9.92 -6.66 19.14
C GLY A 287 10.21 -7.37 20.45
N THR A 288 10.89 -8.51 20.36
CA THR A 288 11.33 -9.28 21.52
C THR A 288 12.85 -9.39 21.51
N ARG A 289 13.50 -9.06 22.62
CA ARG A 289 14.96 -9.21 22.80
C ARG A 289 15.25 -9.85 24.14
N ASN A 290 16.04 -10.93 24.14
CA ASN A 290 16.36 -11.70 25.35
C ASN A 290 15.11 -12.12 26.16
N GLY A 291 14.03 -12.48 25.46
CA GLY A 291 12.76 -12.91 26.08
C GLY A 291 11.88 -11.76 26.63
N ALA A 292 12.30 -10.50 26.50
CA ALA A 292 11.53 -9.35 26.91
C ALA A 292 11.01 -8.55 25.71
N ASN A 293 9.77 -8.05 25.81
CA ASN A 293 9.21 -7.12 24.84
C ASN A 293 9.93 -5.77 24.92
N VAL A 294 10.31 -5.23 23.77
CA VAL A 294 10.99 -3.93 23.62
C VAL A 294 10.32 -3.09 22.56
N THR A 295 10.51 -1.77 22.62
CA THR A 295 10.10 -0.82 21.56
C THR A 295 11.30 -0.27 20.78
N THR A 296 12.47 -0.86 21.01
CA THR A 296 13.78 -0.42 20.49
C THR A 296 14.40 -1.44 19.54
N ALA A 297 13.58 -2.35 18.98
CA ALA A 297 14.07 -3.35 18.05
C ALA A 297 14.51 -2.66 16.73
N PRO A 298 15.58 -3.12 16.09
CA PRO A 298 16.05 -2.57 14.82
C PRO A 298 15.15 -3.00 13.65
N GLY A 299 15.23 -2.28 12.53
CA GLY A 299 14.38 -2.49 11.35
C GLY A 299 14.56 -3.86 10.70
N TYR A 300 15.71 -4.51 10.89
CA TYR A 300 15.93 -5.88 10.40
C TYR A 300 15.16 -6.97 11.16
N THR A 301 14.45 -6.63 12.25
CA THR A 301 13.55 -7.58 12.94
C THR A 301 12.14 -7.60 12.35
N PHE A 302 11.92 -6.86 11.26
CA PHE A 302 10.60 -6.71 10.65
C PHE A 302 10.02 -8.06 10.21
N HIS A 303 8.73 -8.21 10.46
CA HIS A 303 7.95 -9.38 10.09
C HIS A 303 6.52 -8.93 9.85
N GLY A 304 5.73 -9.84 9.33
CA GLY A 304 4.32 -9.60 9.13
C GLY A 304 3.57 -10.90 9.03
N ASP A 305 2.28 -10.74 9.31
CA ASP A 305 1.41 -11.83 9.63
C ASP A 305 0.09 -11.63 8.89
N PHE A 306 -0.45 -12.74 8.41
CA PHE A 306 -1.65 -12.79 7.61
C PHE A 306 -2.54 -13.92 8.09
N PHE A 307 -3.82 -13.64 8.32
CA PHE A 307 -4.85 -14.64 8.55
C PHE A 307 -5.99 -14.42 7.56
N ASN A 308 -6.05 -15.29 6.55
CA ASN A 308 -6.98 -15.17 5.44
C ASN A 308 -8.43 -15.39 5.88
N ALA A 309 -9.29 -14.41 5.61
CA ALA A 309 -10.72 -14.54 5.77
C ALA A 309 -11.50 -13.84 4.66
N TRP A 310 -10.90 -13.67 3.48
CA TRP A 310 -11.62 -13.23 2.29
C TRP A 310 -12.92 -14.00 2.07
N ASP A 311 -13.93 -13.29 1.55
CA ASP A 311 -15.03 -13.95 0.88
C ASP A 311 -14.49 -14.81 -0.27
N VAL A 312 -14.84 -16.10 -0.26
CA VAL A 312 -14.25 -17.11 -1.14
C VAL A 312 -14.57 -16.81 -2.61
N ALA A 313 -15.78 -16.37 -2.91
CA ALA A 313 -16.20 -16.07 -4.28
C ALA A 313 -15.52 -14.78 -4.79
N ALA A 314 -15.44 -13.76 -3.95
CA ALA A 314 -14.82 -12.48 -4.29
C ALA A 314 -13.31 -12.59 -4.51
N LEU A 315 -12.62 -13.42 -3.73
CA LEU A 315 -11.19 -13.68 -3.94
C LEU A 315 -10.97 -14.52 -5.20
N ARG A 316 -11.77 -15.58 -5.42
CA ARG A 316 -11.70 -16.37 -6.65
C ARG A 316 -11.89 -15.51 -7.89
N TYR A 317 -12.92 -14.67 -7.89
CA TYR A 317 -13.19 -13.73 -8.98
C TYR A 317 -11.97 -12.86 -9.30
N ARG A 318 -11.32 -12.29 -8.29
CA ARG A 318 -10.13 -11.44 -8.49
C ARG A 318 -8.93 -12.22 -9.01
N VAL A 319 -8.69 -13.43 -8.51
CA VAL A 319 -7.61 -14.28 -9.02
C VAL A 319 -7.84 -14.60 -10.49
N GLU A 320 -9.04 -15.00 -10.88
CA GLU A 320 -9.37 -15.33 -12.28
C GLU A 320 -9.33 -14.08 -13.17
N ASN A 321 -9.98 -13.00 -12.76
CA ASN A 321 -10.18 -11.81 -13.58
C ASN A 321 -8.94 -10.91 -13.69
N CYS A 322 -8.04 -10.95 -12.71
CA CYS A 322 -6.88 -10.05 -12.66
C CYS A 322 -5.58 -10.82 -12.88
N ILE A 323 -5.35 -11.87 -12.09
CA ILE A 323 -4.08 -12.59 -12.12
C ILE A 323 -4.01 -13.53 -13.34
N VAL A 324 -4.97 -14.46 -13.45
CA VAL A 324 -5.02 -15.45 -14.54
C VAL A 324 -5.25 -14.76 -15.88
N ALA A 325 -6.15 -13.78 -15.95
CA ALA A 325 -6.40 -13.00 -17.17
C ALA A 325 -5.20 -12.13 -17.59
N GLY A 326 -4.36 -11.69 -16.64
CA GLY A 326 -3.16 -10.92 -16.93
C GLY A 326 -3.40 -9.41 -17.07
N TYR A 327 -4.12 -8.85 -16.08
CA TYR A 327 -4.44 -7.43 -15.97
C TYR A 327 -4.12 -6.88 -14.58
N VAL A 328 -3.94 -5.56 -14.52
CA VAL A 328 -3.91 -4.82 -13.25
C VAL A 328 -5.35 -4.42 -12.90
N CYS A 329 -5.77 -4.78 -11.70
CA CYS A 329 -7.09 -4.47 -11.18
C CYS A 329 -7.04 -3.48 -10.01
N GLY A 330 -8.08 -2.65 -9.92
CA GLY A 330 -8.37 -1.86 -8.72
C GLY A 330 -8.90 -2.71 -7.57
N THR A 331 -9.25 -2.05 -6.46
CA THR A 331 -9.84 -2.69 -5.27
C THR A 331 -11.18 -3.36 -5.56
N ASN A 332 -11.94 -2.82 -6.50
CA ASN A 332 -13.19 -3.39 -7.01
C ASN A 332 -13.02 -4.68 -7.82
N GLY A 333 -11.79 -5.11 -8.13
CA GLY A 333 -11.50 -6.29 -8.94
C GLY A 333 -11.76 -6.11 -10.43
N GLN A 334 -12.01 -4.87 -10.89
CA GLN A 334 -12.13 -4.51 -12.30
C GLN A 334 -10.78 -4.05 -12.84
N TRP A 335 -10.59 -4.24 -14.15
CA TRP A 335 -9.39 -3.79 -14.84
C TRP A 335 -9.25 -2.28 -14.78
N ILE A 336 -8.04 -1.80 -14.52
CA ILE A 336 -7.70 -0.38 -14.64
C ILE A 336 -7.45 -0.09 -16.13
N GLN A 337 -7.94 1.05 -16.62
CA GLN A 337 -7.70 1.53 -17.98
C GLN A 337 -6.44 2.42 -18.01
N GLN A 338 -5.84 2.59 -19.19
CA GLN A 338 -4.61 3.38 -19.37
C GLN A 338 -4.80 4.88 -19.12
#